data_AF-A0A4V2HG02-F1
#
_entry.id   AF-A0A4V2HG02-F1
#
_cell.length_a   1.000
_cell.length_b   1.000
_cell.length_c   1.000
_cell.angle_alpha   90.00
_cell.angle_beta   90.00
_cell.angle_gamma   90.00
#
_symmetry.space_group_name_H-M   'P 1'
#
loop_
_entity.id
_entity.type
_entity.pdbx_description
1 polymer ?
#
loop_
_entity_poly.entity_id
_entity_poly.type
_entity_poly.pdbx_seq_one_letter_code
_entity_poly.pdbx_strand_id
1 'polypeptide(L)'
;MAAPKVRQYAGDIRMFRKAQDGTLTPVIPEAADPYGNQPVEADAMSFSYEAGDEVSVVSKRLGARYNQKVYSDVLPGAASISLTLLEIPTALLARIMFAEQADTSVQSGNVASVAYTMPASGAPLQLPHRFISALAVKKGTDTLEAGVDYVDSPDLLRRGQVVAKAGGDLDPADEITVSYTHPAVTSTRFLGGAVPTETFYITGDMQDRISLERGELTVYEVKLTVDGDVDWLSSEPISPVLTGEAVVADGAPAAYTFEAYSQAA
;
A
#
# COMPACT_ATOMS: atom_id res chain seq x y z
N MET A 1 20.02 -39.89 -21.78
CA MET A 1 19.80 -38.44 -21.96
C MET A 1 19.34 -37.89 -20.63
N ALA A 2 19.91 -36.77 -20.15
CA ALA A 2 19.36 -36.10 -18.97
C ALA A 2 17.92 -35.68 -19.32
N ALA A 3 16.97 -36.00 -18.44
CA ALA A 3 15.59 -35.56 -18.63
C ALA A 3 15.55 -34.02 -18.68
N PRO A 4 14.69 -33.42 -19.53
CA PRO A 4 14.51 -31.97 -19.51
C PRO A 4 14.06 -31.54 -18.12
N LYS A 5 14.78 -30.58 -17.52
CA LYS A 5 14.44 -30.00 -16.22
C LYS A 5 13.30 -29.01 -16.39
N VAL A 6 12.06 -29.52 -16.39
CA VAL A 6 10.86 -28.69 -16.23
C VAL A 6 10.82 -28.27 -14.76
N ARG A 7 10.65 -26.96 -14.49
CA ARG A 7 10.58 -26.40 -13.14
C ARG A 7 9.24 -25.71 -12.93
N GLN A 8 8.70 -25.83 -11.73
CA GLN A 8 7.50 -25.11 -11.32
C GLN A 8 7.72 -24.60 -9.90
N TYR A 9 8.01 -23.32 -9.74
CA TYR A 9 8.26 -22.77 -8.42
C TYR A 9 6.96 -22.38 -7.71
N ALA A 10 6.91 -22.62 -6.41
CA ALA A 10 6.00 -21.99 -5.47
C ALA A 10 6.84 -21.48 -4.30
N GLY A 11 6.44 -20.39 -3.65
CA GLY A 11 7.24 -19.86 -2.58
C GLY A 11 6.60 -18.71 -1.83
N ASP A 12 7.22 -18.42 -0.68
CA ASP A 12 6.78 -17.39 0.25
C ASP A 12 7.54 -16.11 -0.05
N ILE A 13 6.83 -15.07 -0.50
CA ILE A 13 7.42 -13.77 -0.81
C ILE A 13 7.22 -12.83 0.38
N ARG A 14 8.31 -12.30 0.92
CA ARG A 14 8.30 -11.27 1.96
C ARG A 14 8.75 -9.95 1.36
N MET A 15 8.04 -8.89 1.72
CA MET A 15 8.31 -7.53 1.24
C MET A 15 8.64 -6.62 2.41
N PHE A 16 9.61 -5.74 2.20
CA PHE A 16 10.01 -4.70 3.15
C PHE A 16 10.03 -3.37 2.42
N ARG A 17 9.47 -2.33 3.03
CA ARG A 17 9.69 -0.95 2.59
C ARG A 17 11.11 -0.56 2.92
N LYS A 18 11.82 0.01 1.95
CA LYS A 18 13.21 0.44 2.09
C LYS A 18 13.27 1.96 2.08
N ALA A 19 13.73 2.53 3.19
CA ALA A 19 14.00 3.96 3.28
C ALA A 19 15.34 4.33 2.61
N GLN A 20 15.57 5.62 2.37
CA GLN A 20 16.80 6.11 1.71
C GLN A 20 18.07 5.80 2.50
N ASP A 21 17.97 5.65 3.82
CA ASP A 21 19.08 5.28 4.71
C ASP A 21 19.34 3.75 4.73
N GLY A 22 18.57 2.98 3.96
CA GLY A 22 18.65 1.52 3.92
C GLY A 22 17.82 0.81 4.99
N THR A 23 17.10 1.54 5.86
CA THR A 23 16.24 0.94 6.88
C THR A 23 15.11 0.14 6.22
N LEU A 24 14.97 -1.12 6.63
CA LEU A 24 13.92 -2.03 6.17
C LEU A 24 12.76 -2.06 7.17
N THR A 25 11.56 -1.75 6.70
CA THR A 25 10.32 -1.83 7.48
C THR A 25 9.45 -2.96 6.92
N PRO A 26 9.06 -3.95 7.72
CA PRO A 26 8.23 -5.07 7.26
C PRO A 26 6.86 -4.58 6.74
N VAL A 27 6.38 -5.21 5.67
CA VAL A 27 5.04 -4.93 5.10
C VAL A 27 3.94 -5.58 5.94
N ILE A 28 4.17 -6.79 6.46
CA ILE A 28 3.28 -7.51 7.39
C ILE A 28 4.05 -7.81 8.68
N PRO A 29 4.17 -6.84 9.61
CA PRO A 29 4.91 -7.05 10.84
C PRO A 29 4.27 -8.16 11.68
N GLU A 30 5.05 -9.20 11.98
CA GLU A 30 4.63 -10.31 12.85
C GLU A 30 5.78 -10.67 13.79
N ALA A 31 5.58 -10.45 15.09
CA ALA A 31 6.64 -10.65 16.08
C ALA A 31 7.00 -12.12 16.29
N ALA A 32 6.08 -13.05 15.99
CA ALA A 32 6.34 -14.48 16.11
C ALA A 32 7.03 -15.10 14.88
N ASP A 33 7.06 -14.40 13.74
CA ASP A 33 7.75 -14.86 12.54
C ASP A 33 9.27 -14.66 12.71
N PRO A 34 10.12 -15.63 12.31
CA PRO A 34 11.58 -15.52 12.45
C PRO A 34 12.21 -14.30 11.76
N TYR A 35 11.56 -13.77 10.72
CA TYR A 35 11.99 -12.60 9.97
C TYR A 35 11.28 -11.32 10.41
N GLY A 36 10.43 -11.40 11.44
CA GLY A 36 9.59 -10.28 11.88
C GLY A 36 8.57 -9.83 10.83
N ASN A 37 8.36 -10.63 9.77
CA ASN A 37 7.62 -10.26 8.58
C ASN A 37 6.97 -11.48 7.94
N GLN A 38 5.63 -11.52 7.95
CA GLN A 38 4.89 -12.59 7.26
C GLN A 38 5.02 -12.46 5.74
N PRO A 39 4.97 -13.59 5.02
CA PRO A 39 4.90 -13.56 3.57
C PRO A 39 3.56 -12.98 3.11
N VAL A 40 3.60 -12.27 1.98
CA VAL A 40 2.44 -11.73 1.30
C VAL A 40 1.92 -12.78 0.33
N GLU A 41 0.61 -13.04 0.34
CA GLU A 41 0.01 -13.90 -0.67
C GLU A 41 -0.03 -13.20 -2.04
N ALA A 42 0.64 -13.80 -3.02
CA ALA A 42 0.72 -13.33 -4.40
C ALA A 42 0.34 -14.45 -5.38
N ASP A 43 -0.35 -14.09 -6.45
CA ASP A 43 -0.75 -15.02 -7.51
C ASP A 43 0.42 -15.28 -8.47
N ALA A 44 1.13 -14.22 -8.84
CA ALA A 44 2.21 -14.28 -9.81
C ALA A 44 3.29 -13.25 -9.53
N MET A 45 4.54 -13.64 -9.77
CA MET A 45 5.68 -12.75 -9.86
C MET A 45 6.39 -13.00 -11.19
N SER A 46 6.58 -11.95 -11.97
CA SER A 46 7.20 -12.02 -13.28
C SER A 46 8.37 -11.05 -13.40
N PHE A 47 9.37 -11.46 -14.17
CA PHE A 47 10.53 -10.67 -14.50
C PHE A 47 10.52 -10.37 -15.99
N SER A 48 10.74 -9.12 -16.35
CA SER A 48 11.00 -8.70 -17.72
C SER A 48 12.34 -7.97 -17.80
N TYR A 49 12.94 -7.99 -18.99
CA TYR A 49 14.18 -7.26 -19.26
C TYR A 49 14.00 -6.48 -20.55
N GLU A 50 14.10 -5.17 -20.46
CA GLU A 50 14.18 -4.29 -21.61
C GLU A 50 15.65 -4.09 -21.96
N ALA A 51 16.04 -4.50 -23.16
CA ALA A 51 17.42 -4.32 -23.62
C ALA A 51 17.73 -2.84 -23.77
N GLY A 52 18.91 -2.42 -23.29
CA GLY A 52 19.36 -1.05 -23.48
C GLY A 52 19.65 -0.75 -24.95
N ASP A 53 19.76 0.55 -25.24
CA ASP A 53 19.94 1.02 -26.60
C ASP A 53 21.23 0.50 -27.26
N GLU A 54 21.13 0.12 -28.54
CA GLU A 54 22.29 -0.18 -29.37
C GLU A 54 22.90 1.12 -29.89
N VAL A 55 24.14 1.42 -29.49
CA VAL A 55 24.95 2.48 -30.08
C VAL A 55 25.74 1.89 -31.23
N SER A 56 25.37 2.22 -32.48
CA SER A 56 26.09 1.78 -33.67
C SER A 56 26.69 2.94 -34.46
N VAL A 57 27.91 2.75 -34.95
CA VAL A 57 28.60 3.68 -35.85
C VAL A 57 28.73 3.03 -37.22
N VAL A 58 28.11 3.65 -38.23
CA VAL A 58 28.22 3.23 -39.62
C VAL A 58 29.32 3.99 -40.35
N SER A 59 30.05 3.28 -41.21
CA SER A 59 31.12 3.87 -42.02
C SER A 59 30.54 4.82 -43.08
N LYS A 60 31.03 6.06 -43.09
CA LYS A 60 30.78 7.03 -44.17
C LYS A 60 31.82 6.97 -45.30
N ARG A 61 32.72 5.98 -45.29
CA ARG A 61 33.78 5.84 -46.30
C ARG A 61 33.16 5.43 -47.64
N LEU A 62 33.52 6.14 -48.72
CA LEU A 62 33.13 5.78 -50.10
C LEU A 62 33.61 4.37 -50.48
N GLY A 63 32.79 3.66 -51.27
CA GLY A 63 33.07 2.31 -51.78
C GLY A 63 32.32 1.21 -51.03
N ALA A 64 32.81 -0.03 -51.09
CA ALA A 64 32.11 -1.22 -50.58
C ALA A 64 31.84 -1.22 -49.06
N ARG A 65 32.46 -0.30 -48.30
CA ARG A 65 32.27 -0.14 -46.87
C ARG A 65 31.34 1.03 -46.51
N TYR A 66 30.74 1.71 -47.49
CA TYR A 66 29.76 2.76 -47.22
C TYR A 66 28.52 2.14 -46.56
N ASN A 67 28.09 2.72 -45.45
CA ASN A 67 26.94 2.27 -44.64
C ASN A 67 27.09 0.90 -43.95
N GLN A 68 28.31 0.36 -43.84
CA GLN A 68 28.55 -0.85 -43.03
C GLN A 68 28.78 -0.47 -41.55
N LYS A 69 28.26 -1.29 -40.62
CA LYS A 69 28.53 -1.15 -39.17
C LYS A 69 30.02 -1.35 -38.90
N VAL A 70 30.67 -0.37 -38.28
CA VAL A 70 32.11 -0.39 -37.90
C VAL A 70 32.27 -0.59 -36.40
N TYR A 71 31.30 -0.12 -35.63
CA TYR A 71 31.22 -0.26 -34.18
C TYR A 71 29.76 -0.50 -33.81
N SER A 72 29.54 -1.39 -32.85
CA SER A 72 28.25 -1.63 -32.22
C SER A 72 28.53 -1.99 -30.76
N ASP A 73 27.79 -1.37 -29.86
CA ASP A 73 27.83 -1.60 -28.43
C ASP A 73 26.41 -1.47 -27.88
N VAL A 74 26.12 -2.19 -26.80
CA VAL A 74 24.75 -2.25 -26.22
C VAL A 74 24.83 -1.73 -24.81
N LEU A 75 24.05 -0.68 -24.52
CA LEU A 75 23.95 -0.15 -23.17
C LEU A 75 23.25 -1.17 -22.25
N PRO A 76 23.56 -1.18 -20.94
CA PRO A 76 22.84 -2.00 -19.98
C PRO A 76 21.33 -1.67 -20.02
N GLY A 77 20.52 -2.71 -20.07
CA GLY A 77 19.06 -2.60 -20.01
C GLY A 77 18.53 -2.50 -18.59
N ALA A 78 17.20 -2.45 -18.48
CA ALA A 78 16.49 -2.42 -17.20
C ALA A 78 15.77 -3.75 -16.96
N ALA A 79 15.91 -4.28 -15.74
CA ALA A 79 15.12 -5.42 -15.29
C ALA A 79 13.90 -4.90 -14.52
N SER A 80 12.72 -5.36 -14.88
CA SER A 80 11.47 -4.99 -14.23
C SER A 80 10.81 -6.20 -13.59
N ILE A 81 10.12 -5.94 -12.49
CA ILE A 81 9.39 -6.94 -11.71
C ILE A 81 7.93 -6.52 -11.69
N SER A 82 7.06 -7.48 -11.95
CA SER A 82 5.62 -7.32 -11.80
C SER A 82 5.07 -8.39 -10.85
N LEU A 83 4.28 -7.98 -9.87
CA LEU A 83 3.73 -8.79 -8.80
C LEU A 83 2.21 -8.61 -8.74
N THR A 84 1.46 -9.70 -8.91
CA THR A 84 0.00 -9.72 -8.73
C THR A 84 -0.31 -10.17 -7.32
N LEU A 85 -0.93 -9.29 -6.52
CA LEU A 85 -1.20 -9.53 -5.11
C LEU A 85 -2.59 -10.12 -4.89
N LEU A 86 -2.70 -11.12 -4.02
CA LEU A 86 -3.98 -11.67 -3.55
C LEU A 86 -4.36 -11.11 -2.18
N GLU A 87 -3.36 -10.77 -1.38
CA GLU A 87 -3.53 -10.09 -0.09
C GLU A 87 -3.08 -8.64 -0.18
N ILE A 88 -3.82 -7.74 0.47
CA ILE A 88 -3.50 -6.32 0.52
C ILE A 88 -3.36 -5.87 2.00
N PRO A 89 -2.17 -6.04 2.60
CA PRO A 89 -1.85 -5.47 3.90
C PRO A 89 -1.94 -3.94 3.90
N THR A 90 -2.10 -3.34 5.07
CA THR A 90 -2.22 -1.88 5.25
C THR A 90 -1.11 -1.08 4.56
N ALA A 91 0.14 -1.57 4.59
CA ALA A 91 1.26 -0.92 3.91
C ALA A 91 1.15 -0.97 2.38
N LEU A 92 0.69 -2.10 1.81
CA LEU A 92 0.46 -2.20 0.36
C LEU A 92 -0.81 -1.45 -0.06
N LEU A 93 -1.81 -1.35 0.81
CA LEU A 93 -2.99 -0.51 0.60
C LEU A 93 -2.62 0.97 0.46
N ALA A 94 -1.71 1.47 1.32
CA ALA A 94 -1.17 2.82 1.20
C ALA A 94 -0.51 3.03 -0.18
N ARG A 95 0.30 2.06 -0.60
CA ARG A 95 0.98 2.05 -1.90
C ARG A 95 -0.02 2.09 -3.06
N ILE A 96 -1.10 1.33 -2.97
CA ILE A 96 -2.17 1.29 -3.98
C ILE A 96 -2.86 2.65 -4.12
N MET A 97 -3.04 3.34 -2.99
CA MET A 97 -3.69 4.65 -2.93
C MET A 97 -2.74 5.82 -3.18
N PHE A 98 -1.46 5.55 -3.52
CA PHE A 98 -0.40 6.56 -3.59
C PHE A 98 -0.34 7.43 -2.32
N ALA A 99 -0.59 6.80 -1.18
CA ALA A 99 -0.92 7.48 0.06
C ALA A 99 0.22 7.46 1.07
N GLU A 100 0.31 8.55 1.84
CA GLU A 100 1.05 8.54 3.10
C GLU A 100 0.19 7.91 4.20
N GLN A 101 0.76 6.95 4.93
CA GLN A 101 0.11 6.33 6.08
C GLN A 101 0.35 7.17 7.34
N ALA A 102 -0.72 7.56 8.02
CA ALA A 102 -0.69 8.23 9.31
C ALA A 102 -1.52 7.45 10.33
N ASP A 103 -0.85 6.83 11.29
CA ASP A 103 -1.51 6.13 12.39
C ASP A 103 -1.83 7.12 13.51
N THR A 104 -3.03 7.03 14.06
CA THR A 104 -3.47 7.81 15.21
C THR A 104 -4.10 6.88 16.22
N SER A 105 -3.75 7.06 17.50
CA SER A 105 -4.41 6.37 18.60
C SER A 105 -5.01 7.40 19.55
N VAL A 106 -6.22 7.12 20.01
CA VAL A 106 -6.94 7.93 20.98
C VAL A 106 -7.27 7.03 22.17
N GLN A 107 -7.05 7.53 23.38
CA GLN A 107 -7.44 6.84 24.61
C GLN A 107 -8.94 6.99 24.86
N SER A 108 -9.55 6.06 25.59
CA SER A 108 -10.96 6.21 25.97
C SER A 108 -11.17 7.42 26.87
N GLY A 109 -12.28 8.12 26.71
CA GLY A 109 -12.54 9.33 27.46
C GLY A 109 -14.00 9.76 27.48
N ASN A 110 -14.24 10.80 28.26
CA ASN A 110 -15.51 11.52 28.30
C ASN A 110 -15.25 12.97 27.91
N VAL A 111 -15.99 13.45 26.93
CA VAL A 111 -16.01 14.84 26.52
C VAL A 111 -17.26 15.46 27.13
N ALA A 112 -17.06 16.46 27.98
CA ALA A 112 -18.15 17.12 28.68
C ALA A 112 -18.24 18.59 28.27
N SER A 113 -19.42 18.99 27.86
CA SER A 113 -19.81 20.38 27.62
C SER A 113 -18.84 21.18 26.73
N VAL A 114 -18.41 20.60 25.60
CA VAL A 114 -17.52 21.29 24.66
C VAL A 114 -18.35 22.05 23.62
N ALA A 115 -18.03 23.33 23.41
CA ALA A 115 -18.70 24.17 22.44
C ALA A 115 -18.26 23.82 21.00
N TYR A 116 -19.24 23.70 20.12
CA TYR A 116 -19.08 23.53 18.67
C TYR A 116 -20.09 24.39 17.93
N THR A 117 -19.81 24.70 16.67
CA THR A 117 -20.75 25.40 15.79
C THR A 117 -21.16 24.48 14.67
N MET A 118 -22.46 24.35 14.43
CA MET A 118 -22.97 23.56 13.30
C MET A 118 -22.51 24.18 11.97
N PRO A 119 -22.10 23.38 10.97
CA PRO A 119 -21.74 23.90 9.67
C PRO A 119 -22.91 24.66 9.02
N ALA A 120 -22.68 25.91 8.61
CA ALA A 120 -23.69 26.73 7.93
C ALA A 120 -24.18 26.13 6.59
N SER A 121 -23.40 25.22 6.00
CA SER A 121 -23.76 24.47 4.80
C SER A 121 -24.85 23.42 5.03
N GLY A 122 -25.24 23.16 6.29
CA GLY A 122 -26.12 22.04 6.65
C GLY A 122 -25.41 20.68 6.59
N ALA A 123 -24.09 20.65 6.38
CA ALA A 123 -23.31 19.43 6.44
C ALA A 123 -23.26 18.87 7.87
N PRO A 124 -23.07 17.54 8.04
CA PRO A 124 -22.84 16.95 9.36
C PRO A 124 -21.69 17.63 10.09
N LEU A 125 -21.90 17.99 11.36
CA LEU A 125 -20.81 18.41 12.23
C LEU A 125 -19.94 17.20 12.53
N GLN A 126 -18.65 17.30 12.21
CA GLN A 126 -17.68 16.24 12.48
C GLN A 126 -17.00 16.44 13.83
N LEU A 127 -17.22 15.52 14.76
CA LEU A 127 -16.52 15.53 16.05
C LEU A 127 -15.09 14.95 15.90
N PRO A 128 -14.16 15.31 16.81
CA PRO A 128 -12.79 14.78 16.79
C PRO A 128 -12.71 13.25 16.98
N HIS A 129 -13.67 12.67 17.70
CA HIS A 129 -13.68 11.26 18.06
C HIS A 129 -14.70 10.46 17.24
N ARG A 130 -14.47 9.15 17.11
CA ARG A 130 -15.33 8.18 16.41
C ARG A 130 -15.88 7.16 17.40
N PHE A 131 -16.89 6.39 16.99
CA PHE A 131 -17.55 5.39 17.83
C PHE A 131 -18.06 5.97 19.16
N ILE A 132 -18.66 7.16 19.08
CA ILE A 132 -19.14 7.85 20.27
C ILE A 132 -20.39 7.19 20.83
N SER A 133 -20.63 7.38 22.12
CA SER A 133 -21.83 6.95 22.82
C SER A 133 -22.28 8.00 23.83
N ALA A 134 -23.52 7.89 24.32
CA ALA A 134 -24.11 8.86 25.23
C ALA A 134 -24.02 10.31 24.72
N LEU A 135 -24.25 10.50 23.42
CA LEU A 135 -24.26 11.82 22.79
C LEU A 135 -25.38 12.67 23.40
N ALA A 136 -25.01 13.84 23.92
CA ALA A 136 -25.94 14.84 24.39
C ALA A 136 -25.58 16.19 23.77
N VAL A 137 -26.57 16.83 23.15
CA VAL A 137 -26.43 18.14 22.49
C VAL A 137 -27.28 19.16 23.22
N LYS A 138 -26.72 20.34 23.46
CA LYS A 138 -27.43 21.49 24.03
C LYS A 138 -27.30 22.70 23.14
N LYS A 139 -28.34 23.52 23.07
CA LYS A 139 -28.33 24.85 22.44
C LYS A 139 -28.58 25.88 23.54
N GLY A 140 -27.53 26.62 23.91
CA GLY A 140 -27.57 27.44 25.13
C GLY A 140 -27.87 26.60 26.39
N THR A 141 -28.99 26.88 27.05
CA THR A 141 -29.45 26.12 28.23
C THR A 141 -30.32 24.92 27.89
N ASP A 142 -30.86 24.87 26.67
CA ASP A 142 -31.86 23.88 26.28
C ASP A 142 -31.17 22.58 25.88
N THR A 143 -31.68 21.46 26.40
CA THR A 143 -31.18 20.13 26.05
C THR A 143 -32.00 19.60 24.91
N LEU A 144 -31.33 19.31 23.79
CA LEU A 144 -31.96 18.79 22.59
C LEU A 144 -32.19 17.29 22.70
N GLU A 145 -33.31 16.82 22.16
CA GLU A 145 -33.72 15.42 22.22
C GLU A 145 -33.21 14.62 21.02
N ALA A 146 -32.55 13.50 21.31
CA ALA A 146 -32.06 12.55 20.32
C ALA A 146 -33.23 11.97 19.50
N GLY A 147 -33.10 11.98 18.17
CA GLY A 147 -34.13 11.49 17.26
C GLY A 147 -35.26 12.49 16.99
N VAL A 148 -35.34 13.60 17.71
CA VAL A 148 -36.29 14.72 17.47
C VAL A 148 -35.55 15.90 16.86
N ASP A 149 -34.50 16.38 17.52
CA ASP A 149 -33.76 17.57 17.08
C ASP A 149 -32.55 17.23 16.21
N TYR A 150 -31.93 16.09 16.50
CA TYR A 150 -30.80 15.57 15.74
C TYR A 150 -30.96 14.07 15.50
N VAL A 151 -30.30 13.58 14.45
CA VAL A 151 -30.37 12.18 14.06
C VAL A 151 -29.51 11.34 14.99
N ASP A 152 -30.15 10.42 15.70
CA ASP A 152 -29.49 9.42 16.55
C ASP A 152 -29.49 8.06 15.86
N SER A 153 -28.56 7.87 14.93
CA SER A 153 -28.38 6.61 14.24
C SER A 153 -27.03 5.98 14.59
N PRO A 154 -26.95 4.63 14.69
CA PRO A 154 -25.69 3.95 14.98
C PRO A 154 -24.57 4.31 13.99
N ASP A 155 -24.91 4.56 12.72
CA ASP A 155 -23.94 4.96 11.69
C ASP A 155 -23.33 6.34 11.94
N LEU A 156 -24.13 7.31 12.40
CA LEU A 156 -23.63 8.65 12.72
C LEU A 156 -22.80 8.64 13.99
N LEU A 157 -23.23 7.91 15.03
CA LEU A 157 -22.46 7.72 16.25
C LEU A 157 -21.12 7.02 15.96
N ARG A 158 -21.13 6.00 15.11
CA ARG A 158 -19.90 5.33 14.63
C ARG A 158 -18.96 6.31 13.93
N ARG A 159 -19.51 7.18 13.08
CA ARG A 159 -18.76 8.25 12.40
C ARG A 159 -18.47 9.45 13.32
N GLY A 160 -18.98 9.53 14.54
CA GLY A 160 -18.80 10.72 15.38
C GLY A 160 -19.36 11.99 14.73
N GLN A 161 -20.53 11.90 14.14
CA GLN A 161 -21.18 13.00 13.44
C GLN A 161 -22.47 13.43 14.15
N VAL A 162 -22.73 14.74 14.16
CA VAL A 162 -24.01 15.30 14.59
C VAL A 162 -24.71 15.88 13.36
N VAL A 163 -25.94 15.45 13.13
CA VAL A 163 -26.76 15.86 11.99
C VAL A 163 -28.08 16.40 12.51
N ALA A 164 -28.40 17.63 12.14
CA ALA A 164 -29.69 18.24 12.40
C ALA A 164 -30.80 17.43 11.72
N LYS A 165 -31.92 17.21 12.42
CA LYS A 165 -33.11 16.60 11.83
C LYS A 165 -33.99 17.70 11.27
N ALA A 166 -34.52 17.50 10.07
CA ALA A 166 -35.46 18.46 9.48
C ALA A 166 -36.70 18.63 10.39
N GLY A 167 -37.00 19.88 10.74
CA GLY A 167 -38.11 20.24 11.64
C GLY A 167 -37.82 20.09 13.14
N GLY A 168 -36.56 19.80 13.51
CA GLY A 168 -36.08 19.87 14.89
C GLY A 168 -35.52 21.24 15.26
N ASP A 169 -35.16 21.45 16.53
CA ASP A 169 -34.69 22.74 17.07
C ASP A 169 -33.18 23.01 16.83
N LEU A 170 -32.52 22.18 16.01
CA LEU A 170 -31.13 22.33 15.60
C LEU A 170 -31.03 22.81 14.15
N ASP A 171 -30.52 24.02 13.97
CA ASP A 171 -30.35 24.67 12.67
C ASP A 171 -28.87 24.77 12.24
N PRO A 172 -28.59 24.96 10.94
CA PRO A 172 -27.25 25.32 10.47
C PRO A 172 -26.74 26.59 11.14
N ALA A 173 -25.43 26.65 11.40
CA ALA A 173 -24.75 27.76 12.10
C ALA A 173 -25.09 27.94 13.58
N ASP A 174 -25.93 27.10 14.17
CA ASP A 174 -26.18 27.13 15.62
C ASP A 174 -24.92 26.86 16.43
N GLU A 175 -24.77 27.60 17.53
CA GLU A 175 -23.79 27.31 18.57
C GLU A 175 -24.38 26.27 19.53
N ILE A 176 -23.70 25.13 19.63
CA ILE A 176 -24.12 24.00 20.45
C ILE A 176 -23.03 23.60 21.42
N THR A 177 -23.45 22.98 22.52
CA THR A 177 -22.55 22.32 23.45
C THR A 177 -22.78 20.82 23.37
N VAL A 178 -21.72 20.06 23.14
CA VAL A 178 -21.79 18.61 22.92
C VAL A 178 -21.05 17.87 24.02
N SER A 179 -21.67 16.83 24.55
CA SER A 179 -21.06 15.88 25.49
C SER A 179 -21.22 14.46 24.97
N TYR A 180 -20.21 13.62 25.14
CA TYR A 180 -20.23 12.22 24.72
C TYR A 180 -19.08 11.43 25.34
N THR A 181 -19.24 10.12 25.41
CA THR A 181 -18.16 9.18 25.72
C THR A 181 -17.60 8.57 24.44
N HIS A 182 -16.31 8.21 24.45
CA HIS A 182 -15.68 7.51 23.33
C HIS A 182 -14.72 6.42 23.81
N PRO A 183 -14.64 5.29 23.10
CA PRO A 183 -13.68 4.23 23.40
C PRO A 183 -12.26 4.62 22.97
N ALA A 184 -11.29 3.79 23.36
CA ALA A 184 -9.97 3.85 22.77
C ALA A 184 -10.04 3.32 21.33
N VAL A 185 -9.47 4.05 20.38
CA VAL A 185 -9.51 3.70 18.95
C VAL A 185 -8.14 3.93 18.35
N THR A 186 -7.67 2.93 17.60
CA THR A 186 -6.52 3.05 16.70
C THR A 186 -7.05 3.16 15.29
N SER A 187 -6.64 4.19 14.56
CA SER A 187 -7.04 4.41 13.17
C SER A 187 -5.80 4.64 12.32
N THR A 188 -5.76 3.95 11.19
CA THR A 188 -4.81 4.24 10.12
C THR A 188 -5.50 5.12 9.08
N ARG A 189 -4.93 6.30 8.84
CA ARG A 189 -5.41 7.22 7.81
C ARG A 189 -4.45 7.18 6.63
N PHE A 190 -5.01 7.12 5.42
CA PHE A 190 -4.26 7.22 4.17
C PHE A 190 -4.51 8.60 3.54
N LEU A 191 -3.45 9.35 3.29
CA LEU A 191 -3.48 10.62 2.58
C LEU A 191 -3.06 10.38 1.13
N GLY A 192 -4.03 10.03 0.28
CA GLY A 192 -3.80 9.65 -1.12
C GLY A 192 -3.22 10.75 -2.00
N GLY A 193 -2.55 10.35 -3.08
CA GLY A 193 -1.99 11.24 -4.11
C GLY A 193 -0.72 11.99 -3.72
N ALA A 194 -0.07 11.61 -2.62
CA ALA A 194 1.12 12.29 -2.10
C ALA A 194 2.43 11.58 -2.49
N VAL A 195 2.42 10.24 -2.62
CA VAL A 195 3.65 9.43 -2.77
C VAL A 195 3.57 8.52 -4.00
N PRO A 196 4.10 8.96 -5.16
CA PRO A 196 3.90 8.28 -6.45
C PRO A 196 4.74 7.02 -6.60
N THR A 197 5.83 6.82 -5.85
CA THR A 197 6.63 5.58 -5.88
C THR A 197 7.20 5.29 -4.50
N GLU A 198 7.34 4.01 -4.17
CA GLU A 198 7.98 3.56 -2.93
C GLU A 198 8.97 2.44 -3.25
N THR A 199 10.06 2.40 -2.49
CA THR A 199 11.16 1.46 -2.71
C THR A 199 10.98 0.26 -1.81
N PHE A 200 11.11 -0.94 -2.38
CA PHE A 200 10.98 -2.21 -1.66
C PHE A 200 12.24 -3.06 -1.76
N TYR A 201 12.43 -3.87 -0.73
CA TYR A 201 13.32 -5.01 -0.68
C TYR A 201 12.45 -6.27 -0.61
N ILE A 202 12.71 -7.25 -1.47
CA ILE A 202 11.88 -8.46 -1.58
C ILE A 202 12.74 -9.70 -1.42
N THR A 203 12.29 -10.64 -0.60
CA THR A 203 12.92 -11.95 -0.44
C THR A 203 11.89 -13.03 -0.69
N GLY A 204 12.24 -14.05 -1.46
CA GLY A 204 11.40 -15.22 -1.71
C GLY A 204 12.09 -16.50 -1.26
N ASP A 205 11.44 -17.29 -0.42
CA ASP A 205 11.82 -18.70 -0.21
C ASP A 205 11.04 -19.54 -1.21
N MET A 206 11.74 -20.05 -2.22
CA MET A 206 11.15 -20.71 -3.38
C MET A 206 11.44 -22.21 -3.33
N GLN A 207 10.47 -23.02 -3.73
CA GLN A 207 10.64 -24.45 -3.91
C GLN A 207 10.14 -24.87 -5.29
N ASP A 208 10.98 -25.59 -6.03
CA ASP A 208 10.53 -26.26 -7.23
C ASP A 208 9.63 -27.45 -6.85
N ARG A 209 8.38 -27.41 -7.27
CA ARG A 209 7.37 -28.45 -7.02
C ARG A 209 7.66 -29.75 -7.76
N ILE A 210 8.51 -29.73 -8.79
CA ILE A 210 8.86 -30.90 -9.58
C ILE A 210 10.11 -31.58 -9.00
N SER A 211 11.20 -30.83 -8.83
CA SER A 211 12.48 -31.39 -8.34
C SER A 211 12.62 -31.37 -6.82
N LEU A 212 11.77 -30.62 -6.11
CA LEU A 212 11.88 -30.32 -4.67
C LEU A 212 13.15 -29.56 -4.28
N GLU A 213 13.95 -29.10 -5.25
CA GLU A 213 15.07 -28.18 -5.02
C GLU A 213 14.53 -26.87 -4.43
N ARG A 214 15.20 -26.38 -3.39
CA ARG A 214 14.89 -25.08 -2.79
C ARG A 214 15.70 -24.00 -3.49
N GLY A 215 15.22 -22.78 -3.45
CA GLY A 215 15.95 -21.62 -3.91
C GLY A 215 15.55 -20.37 -3.17
N GLU A 216 16.42 -19.38 -3.23
CA GLU A 216 16.23 -18.09 -2.59
C GLU A 216 16.26 -17.01 -3.65
N LEU A 217 15.22 -16.20 -3.66
CA LEU A 217 15.12 -15.01 -4.48
C LEU A 217 15.38 -13.78 -3.60
N THR A 218 16.24 -12.89 -4.07
CA THR A 218 16.47 -11.60 -3.41
C THR A 218 16.42 -10.48 -4.43
N VAL A 219 15.59 -9.48 -4.17
CA VAL A 219 15.52 -8.22 -4.93
C VAL A 219 15.94 -7.11 -3.98
N TYR A 220 17.11 -6.54 -4.24
CA TYR A 220 17.75 -5.62 -3.29
C TYR A 220 17.12 -4.23 -3.27
N GLU A 221 16.59 -3.80 -4.41
CA GLU A 221 15.90 -2.53 -4.54
C GLU A 221 14.98 -2.56 -5.77
N VAL A 222 13.69 -2.33 -5.56
CA VAL A 222 12.72 -2.16 -6.64
C VAL A 222 11.75 -1.04 -6.29
N LYS A 223 11.51 -0.14 -7.25
CA LYS A 223 10.54 0.96 -7.09
C LYS A 223 9.20 0.53 -7.64
N LEU A 224 8.33 0.02 -6.78
CA LEU A 224 7.03 -0.49 -7.19
C LEU A 224 5.99 0.64 -7.26
N THR A 225 5.19 0.60 -8.32
CA THR A 225 3.99 1.39 -8.52
C THR A 225 2.82 0.49 -8.89
N VAL A 226 1.59 0.99 -8.72
CA VAL A 226 0.40 0.30 -9.21
C VAL A 226 0.39 0.35 -10.73
N ASP A 227 0.11 -0.81 -11.34
CA ASP A 227 -0.19 -0.93 -12.75
C ASP A 227 -1.71 -0.99 -12.95
N GLY A 228 -2.24 -0.08 -13.77
CA GLY A 228 -3.68 0.02 -14.05
C GLY A 228 -4.52 0.68 -12.95
N ASP A 229 -5.84 0.63 -13.17
CA ASP A 229 -6.84 1.21 -12.28
C ASP A 229 -7.31 0.18 -11.24
N VAL A 230 -7.56 0.63 -10.01
CA VAL A 230 -8.12 -0.20 -8.94
C VAL A 230 -9.60 0.09 -8.77
N ASP A 231 -10.43 -0.91 -9.06
CA ASP A 231 -11.88 -0.85 -8.84
C ASP A 231 -12.24 -1.25 -7.40
N TRP A 232 -12.71 -0.28 -6.63
CA TRP A 232 -13.09 -0.44 -5.23
C TRP A 232 -14.47 -1.04 -5.02
N LEU A 233 -15.31 -1.06 -6.06
CA LEU A 233 -16.71 -1.46 -5.98
C LEU A 233 -17.03 -2.67 -6.85
N SER A 234 -15.99 -3.36 -7.32
CA SER A 234 -16.12 -4.62 -8.04
C SER A 234 -16.74 -5.71 -7.16
N SER A 235 -17.42 -6.65 -7.80
CA SER A 235 -17.90 -7.88 -7.15
C SER A 235 -16.77 -8.89 -6.88
N GLU A 236 -15.62 -8.72 -7.54
CA GLU A 236 -14.44 -9.56 -7.35
C GLU A 236 -13.52 -8.97 -6.28
N PRO A 237 -12.75 -9.82 -5.55
CA PRO A 237 -11.72 -9.33 -4.65
C PRO A 237 -10.70 -8.45 -5.38
N ILE A 238 -10.25 -7.39 -4.72
CA ILE A 238 -9.25 -6.49 -5.28
C ILE A 238 -7.93 -7.26 -5.42
N SER A 239 -7.40 -7.34 -6.63
CA SER A 239 -6.13 -8.00 -6.97
C SER A 239 -5.24 -7.04 -7.76
N PRO A 240 -4.50 -6.16 -7.06
CA PRO A 240 -3.71 -5.12 -7.69
C PRO A 240 -2.40 -5.69 -8.23
N VAL A 241 -1.95 -5.15 -9.35
CA VAL A 241 -0.63 -5.46 -9.92
C VAL A 241 0.34 -4.35 -9.53
N LEU A 242 1.47 -4.72 -8.93
CA LEU A 242 2.56 -3.81 -8.64
C LEU A 242 3.70 -4.06 -9.63
N THR A 243 4.09 -3.03 -10.37
CA THR A 243 5.18 -3.09 -11.35
C THR A 243 6.28 -2.08 -11.02
N GLY A 244 7.53 -2.41 -11.32
CA GLY A 244 8.64 -1.53 -11.06
C GLY A 244 9.97 -2.00 -11.61
N GLU A 245 10.86 -1.06 -11.85
CA GLU A 245 12.24 -1.33 -12.25
C GLU A 245 13.09 -1.68 -11.02
N ALA A 246 13.83 -2.78 -11.13
CA ALA A 246 14.81 -3.20 -10.14
C ALA A 246 16.13 -2.46 -10.36
N VAL A 247 16.72 -1.96 -9.28
CA VAL A 247 17.95 -1.17 -9.31
C VAL A 247 19.06 -1.95 -8.61
N VAL A 248 20.28 -1.83 -9.14
CA VAL A 248 21.47 -2.35 -8.45
C VAL A 248 21.73 -1.45 -7.24
N ALA A 249 21.32 -1.91 -6.06
CA ALA A 249 21.56 -1.20 -4.80
C ALA A 249 23.05 -1.09 -4.49
N ASP A 250 23.44 -0.07 -3.73
CA ASP A 250 24.84 0.07 -3.29
C ASP A 250 25.29 -1.15 -2.47
N GLY A 251 26.45 -1.70 -2.81
CA GLY A 251 26.98 -2.93 -2.20
C GLY A 251 26.29 -4.24 -2.61
N ALA A 252 25.25 -4.23 -3.44
CA ALA A 252 24.60 -5.44 -3.93
C ALA A 252 25.34 -6.04 -5.15
N PRO A 253 25.35 -7.38 -5.31
CA PRO A 253 26.04 -8.02 -6.44
C PRO A 253 25.33 -7.82 -7.78
N ALA A 254 24.01 -7.58 -7.76
CA ALA A 254 23.14 -7.36 -8.92
C ALA A 254 21.82 -6.72 -8.46
N ALA A 255 20.92 -6.41 -9.42
CA ALA A 255 19.57 -5.90 -9.10
C ALA A 255 18.72 -6.95 -8.38
N TYR A 256 18.87 -8.21 -8.76
CA TYR A 256 18.29 -9.36 -8.06
C TYR A 256 19.20 -10.58 -8.19
N THR A 257 19.07 -11.53 -7.26
CA THR A 257 19.75 -12.83 -7.25
C THR A 257 18.75 -13.95 -7.08
N PHE A 258 18.96 -15.07 -7.76
CA PHE A 258 18.24 -16.30 -7.52
C PHE A 258 19.26 -17.42 -7.30
N GLU A 259 19.29 -17.96 -6.08
CA GLU A 259 20.19 -19.06 -5.71
C GLU A 259 19.39 -20.34 -5.62
N ALA A 260 19.82 -21.39 -6.33
CA ALA A 260 19.19 -22.71 -6.23
C ALA A 260 20.07 -23.63 -5.38
N TYR A 261 19.49 -24.17 -4.31
CA TYR A 261 20.14 -25.07 -3.38
C TYR A 261 19.92 -26.52 -3.79
N SER A 262 21.01 -27.28 -3.85
CA SER A 262 20.96 -28.74 -3.89
C SER A 262 21.73 -29.28 -2.69
N GLN A 263 21.10 -30.14 -1.88
CA GLN A 263 21.81 -30.82 -0.81
C GLN A 263 22.64 -31.94 -1.42
N ALA A 264 23.95 -31.91 -1.20
CA ALA A 264 24.81 -33.05 -1.48
C ALA A 264 24.51 -34.16 -0.46
N ALA A 265 24.34 -35.39 -0.95
CA ALA A 265 24.09 -36.58 -0.15
C ALA A 265 25.31 -37.01 0.68
#